data_AF-A0A352WY96-F1
#
_entry.id   AF-A0A352WY96-F1
#
_cell.length_a   1.000
_cell.length_b   1.000
_cell.length_c   1.000
_cell.angle_alpha   90.00
_cell.angle_beta   90.00
_cell.angle_gamma   90.00
#
_symmetry.space_group_name_H-M   'P 1'
#
loop_
_entity.id
_entity.type
_entity.pdbx_description
1 polymer ?
#
loop_
_entity_poly.entity_id
_entity_poly.type
_entity_poly.pdbx_seq_one_letter_code
_entity_poly.pdbx_strand_id
1 'polypeptide(L)' 'MKRASLDDMLSGKESRYALVIGVAKRAREIADGFKEEGIITDEKPVLLAIEDFKNHKYNILEEDDED' A
#
# COMPACT_ATOMS: atom_id res chain seq x y z
N MET A 1 5.72 1.29 18.12
CA MET A 1 5.19 1.16 16.75
C MET A 1 4.09 0.09 16.78
N LYS A 2 2.81 0.46 16.73
CA LYS A 2 1.72 -0.53 16.59
C LYS A 2 1.83 -1.10 15.17
N ARG A 3 2.11 -2.41 15.06
CA ARG A 3 2.03 -3.10 13.76
C ARG A 3 0.60 -2.90 13.24
N ALA A 4 0.45 -2.42 12.02
CA ALA A 4 -0.85 -2.47 11.36
C ALA A 4 -1.29 -3.94 11.35
N SER A 5 -2.47 -4.24 11.91
CA SER A 5 -3.03 -5.59 11.83
C SER A 5 -3.46 -5.83 10.40
N LEU A 6 -2.96 -6.91 9.79
CA LEU A 6 -3.37 -7.31 8.44
C LEU A 6 -4.87 -7.63 8.41
N ASP A 7 -5.38 -8.21 9.50
CA ASP A 7 -6.81 -8.53 9.63
C ASP A 7 -7.69 -7.28 9.63
N ASP A 8 -7.20 -6.15 10.18
CA ASP A 8 -7.93 -4.88 10.13
C ASP A 8 -7.93 -4.25 8.72
N MET A 9 -6.96 -4.62 7.88
CA MET A 9 -6.81 -4.11 6.52
C MET A 9 -7.59 -4.95 5.50
N LEU A 10 -7.80 -6.24 5.78
CA LEU A 10 -8.52 -7.15 4.90
C LEU A 10 -10.02 -7.02 5.21
N SER A 11 -10.74 -6.19 4.44
CA SER A 11 -12.21 -6.05 4.53
C SER A 11 -13.00 -7.28 4.04
N GLY A 12 -12.37 -8.47 4.07
CA GLY A 12 -12.95 -9.76 3.72
C GLY A 12 -13.00 -10.09 2.23
N LYS A 13 -12.67 -9.15 1.34
CA LYS A 13 -12.72 -9.34 -0.13
C LYS A 13 -11.36 -9.35 -0.84
N GLU A 14 -10.31 -8.93 -0.17
CA GLU A 14 -8.96 -8.89 -0.75
C GLU A 14 -8.13 -10.06 -0.21
N SER A 15 -7.39 -10.71 -1.09
CA SER A 15 -6.37 -11.69 -0.74
C SER A 15 -5.23 -10.99 0.01
N ARG A 16 -4.70 -11.66 1.05
CA ARG A 16 -3.48 -11.21 1.75
C ARG A 16 -2.34 -10.92 0.78
N TYR A 17 -2.25 -11.70 -0.29
CA TYR A 17 -1.21 -11.56 -1.29
C TYR A 17 -1.40 -10.28 -2.11
N ALA A 18 -2.63 -10.04 -2.57
CA ALA A 18 -2.97 -8.83 -3.30
C ALA A 18 -2.78 -7.57 -2.45
N LEU A 19 -3.16 -7.62 -1.16
CA LEU A 19 -2.92 -6.53 -0.22
C LEU A 19 -1.43 -6.18 -0.14
N VAL A 20 -0.57 -7.18 0.03
CA VAL A 20 0.89 -6.97 0.08
C VAL A 20 1.42 -6.39 -1.23
N ILE A 21 0.97 -6.92 -2.37
CA ILE A 21 1.39 -6.42 -3.69
C ILE A 21 0.94 -4.98 -3.91
N GLY A 22 -0.33 -4.66 -3.64
CA GLY A 22 -0.89 -3.32 -3.82
C GLY A 22 -0.16 -2.29 -2.95
N VAL A 23 0.05 -2.59 -1.66
CA VAL A 23 0.82 -1.74 -0.76
C VAL A 23 2.26 -1.56 -1.24
N ALA A 24 2.90 -2.63 -1.72
CA ALA A 24 4.27 -2.56 -2.24
C ALA A 24 4.38 -1.71 -3.52
N LYS A 25 3.41 -1.81 -4.43
CA LYS A 25 3.33 -0.97 -5.64
C LYS A 25 3.19 0.50 -5.24
N ARG A 26 2.24 0.82 -4.36
CA ARG A 26 2.02 2.18 -3.86
C ARG A 26 3.26 2.75 -3.15
N ALA A 27 3.95 1.94 -2.35
CA ALA A 27 5.17 2.36 -1.67
C ALA A 27 6.30 2.74 -2.66
N ARG A 28 6.39 2.06 -3.81
CA ARG A 28 7.35 2.41 -4.87
C ARG A 28 6.99 3.75 -5.51
N GLU A 29 5.73 3.97 -5.84
CA GLU A 29 5.26 5.26 -6.39
C GLU A 29 5.62 6.44 -5.47
N ILE A 30 5.39 6.29 -4.16
CA ILE A 30 5.72 7.32 -3.17
C ILE A 30 7.24 7.54 -3.12
N ALA A 31 8.02 6.47 -3.10
CA ALA A 31 9.49 6.56 -3.06
C ALA A 31 10.06 7.22 -4.31
N ASP A 32 9.50 6.92 -5.48
CA ASP A 32 9.95 7.49 -6.75
C ASP A 32 9.51 8.97 -6.86
N GLY A 33 8.32 9.32 -6.40
CA GLY A 33 7.91 10.73 -6.26
C GLY A 33 8.85 11.55 -5.37
N PHE A 34 9.28 11.00 -4.22
CA PHE A 34 10.27 11.68 -3.38
C PHE A 34 11.62 11.89 -4.08
N LYS A 35 12.08 10.91 -4.88
CA LYS A 35 13.33 11.05 -5.63
C LYS A 35 13.20 12.08 -6.75
N GLU A 36 12.10 12.05 -7.50
CA GLU A 36 11.84 12.96 -8.61
C GLU A 36 11.73 14.42 -8.12
N GLU A 37 11.07 14.64 -6.99
CA GLU A 37 10.92 15.96 -6.38
C GLU A 37 12.13 16.39 -5.53
N GLY A 38 13.11 15.50 -5.33
CA GLY A 38 14.29 15.77 -4.50
C GLY A 38 13.98 15.91 -3.00
N ILE A 39 12.88 15.31 -2.54
CA ILE A 39 12.46 15.34 -1.13
C ILE A 39 13.34 14.38 -0.32
N ILE A 40 14.07 14.94 0.64
CA ILE A 40 14.80 14.16 1.65
C ILE A 40 13.90 14.05 2.88
N THR A 41 13.51 12.82 3.21
CA THR A 41 12.62 12.53 4.34
C THR A 41 12.98 11.21 5.01
N ASP A 42 12.74 11.12 6.32
CA ASP A 42 12.85 9.89 7.11
C ASP A 42 11.57 9.04 7.05
N GLU A 43 10.52 9.56 6.39
CA GLU A 43 9.27 8.86 6.22
C GLU A 43 9.45 7.59 5.40
N LYS A 44 8.91 6.48 5.91
CA LYS A 44 9.01 5.19 5.22
C LYS A 44 7.87 5.08 4.19
N PRO A 45 8.17 4.94 2.88
CA PRO A 45 7.13 4.87 1.85
C PRO A 45 6.10 3.78 2.08
N VAL A 46 6.51 2.65 2.68
CA VAL A 46 5.61 1.54 3.04
C VAL A 46 4.60 1.94 4.12
N LEU A 47 4.99 2.76 5.11
CA LEU A 47 4.07 3.22 6.14
C LEU A 47 3.06 4.21 5.56
N LEU A 48 3.51 5.12 4.70
CA LEU A 48 2.65 6.05 3.98
C LEU A 48 1.66 5.31 3.06
N ALA A 49 2.10 4.26 2.37
CA ALA A 49 1.23 3.43 1.54
C ALA A 49 0.16 2.69 2.35
N ILE A 50 0.49 2.22 3.57
CA ILE A 50 -0.49 1.60 4.49
C ILE A 50 -1.49 2.64 4.99
N GLU A 51 -1.04 3.85 5.31
CA GLU A 51 -1.92 4.94 5.73
C GLU A 51 -2.84 5.41 4.60
N ASP A 52 -2.31 5.55 3.39
CA ASP A 52 -3.09 5.84 2.18
C ASP A 52 -4.19 4.78 1.95
N PHE A 53 -3.87 3.50 2.18
CA PHE A 53 -4.85 2.41 2.06
C PHE A 53 -5.95 2.50 3.12
N LYS A 54 -5.56 2.68 4.40
CA LYS A 54 -6.51 2.83 5.51
C LYS A 54 -7.43 4.04 5.37
N ASN A 55 -6.93 5.09 4.73
CA ASN A 55 -7.68 6.31 4.43
C ASN A 55 -8.44 6.23 3.09
N HIS A 56 -8.51 5.06 2.46
CA HIS A 56 -9.20 4.82 1.18
C HIS A 56 -8.75 5.76 0.04
N LYS A 57 -7.47 6.13 0.02
CA LYS A 57 -6.90 6.95 -1.07
C LYS A 57 -6.67 6.16 -2.36
N TYR A 58 -6.61 4.83 -2.27
CA TYR A 58 -6.53 3.92 -3.41
C TYR A 58 -7.21 2.59 -3.06
N ASN A 59 -7.56 1.83 -4.09
CA ASN A 59 -8.13 0.49 -3.99
C ASN A 59 -7.21 -0.53 -4.64
N ILE A 60 -7.24 -1.77 -4.15
CA ILE A 60 -6.53 -2.89 -4.75
C ILE A 60 -7.55 -3.67 -5.58
N LEU A 61 -7.26 -3.78 -6.87
CA LEU A 61 -8.05 -4.58 -7.80
C LEU A 61 -7.25 -5.84 -8.09
N GLU A 62 -7.83 -6.98 -7.73
CA GLU A 62 -7.35 -8.29 -8.18
C GLU A 62 -7.95 -8.53 -9.58
N GLU A 63 -7.12 -8.95 -10.53
CA GLU A 63 -7.64 -9.48 -11.79
C GLU A 63 -8.31 -10.81 -11.43
N ASP A 64 -9.56 -11.01 -11.87
CA ASP A 64 -10.17 -12.32 -11.80
C ASP A 64 -9.30 -13.25 -12.65
N ASP A 65 -8.85 -14.37 -12.08
CA ASP A 65 -8.19 -15.43 -12.84
C ASP A 65 -9.21 -15.92 -13.90
N GLU A 66 -9.21 -15.34 -15.10
CA GLU A 66 -9.96 -15.89 -16.25
C GLU A 66 -9.32 -17.24 -16.61
N ASP A 67 -9.98 -18.33 -16.21
CA ASP A 67 -9.66 -19.73 -16.57
C ASP A 67 -9.61 -19.96 -18.10
#